data_AF-A0A5N5WXS5-F1
#
_entry.id   AF-A0A5N5WXS5-F1
#
_cell.length_a   1.000
_cell.length_b   1.000
_cell.length_c   1.000
_cell.angle_alpha   90.00
_cell.angle_beta   90.00
_cell.angle_gamma   90.00
#
_symmetry.space_group_name_H-M   'P 1'
#
loop_
_entity.id
_entity.type
_entity.pdbx_description
1 polymer ?
#
loop_
_entity_poly.entity_id
_entity_poly.type
_entity_poly.pdbx_seq_one_letter_code
_entity_poly.pdbx_strand_id
1 'polypeptide(L)'
;MASPQLYPNTLAPAQINKKNLENILHELRVTVSRGTHLVQEGCPPSVEWDKAGLYIGVGGIALAFLRLDRQAPSLTEPGQAPLDFGKLARERIVSHGPDIPLRPGRLSPLGSSSPVAAAVMRILAAATSGSAVSDDDITCLQEAVKLALQNGHMVTHGDQIIGCDEFIYGRAGLLWSILNLRLQSFQGDVKKRLQPVFDAVPDLVDVIIEAGRQGRKDYIKAHGEEEALPLMWSWKKFYLGAVHGITGILAVLLACQTEELNDGVSRNYLPWIADTITGSCKICVANNGHLPTRVPVHSSSHNSSPLVQICHGSPGILLLMACARRNPLVTKYWEPVWDEAIRLATERTWDEGLLSKGGSLCHGIAGNALSLLLMHDSFEYGQQSMQIAKRNYMDRTQANDTRYVEDKVSSDYFLSRALALLLHAQETPPYSTSNIYRMPDHPFSLHEGLSGILCAWADACVGIQARLRKMEMEQEGDGSVSEADLQRDPIFKELASRQLGFPAIINYRPTGLP
;
A
#
# COMPACT_ATOMS: atom_id res chain seq x y z
N MET A 1 -28.28 19.31 -6.49
CA MET A 1 -27.94 18.76 -5.16
C MET A 1 -26.47 18.38 -5.18
N ALA A 2 -25.69 18.67 -4.13
CA ALA A 2 -24.32 18.19 -4.04
C ALA A 2 -24.32 16.65 -3.98
N SER A 3 -23.39 15.99 -4.68
CA SER A 3 -23.24 14.54 -4.58
C SER A 3 -22.98 14.13 -3.13
N PRO A 4 -23.56 13.01 -2.64
CA PRO A 4 -23.27 12.54 -1.29
C PRO A 4 -21.79 12.16 -1.16
N GLN A 5 -21.28 12.02 0.06
CA GLN A 5 -19.89 11.55 0.28
C GLN A 5 -19.73 10.08 -0.13
N LEU A 6 -20.75 9.27 0.13
CA LEU A 6 -20.82 7.84 -0.14
C LEU A 6 -22.26 7.44 -0.46
N TYR A 7 -22.42 6.28 -1.08
CA TYR A 7 -23.70 5.61 -1.30
C TYR A 7 -23.86 4.46 -0.30
N PRO A 8 -25.09 4.18 0.18
CA PRO A 8 -25.34 2.99 1.00
C PRO A 8 -24.88 1.72 0.28
N ASN A 9 -24.14 0.85 0.96
CA ASN A 9 -23.73 -0.42 0.36
C ASN A 9 -24.91 -1.39 0.27
N THR A 10 -25.38 -1.65 -0.96
CA THR A 10 -26.44 -2.64 -1.27
C THR A 10 -25.89 -3.91 -1.91
N LEU A 11 -24.57 -4.08 -1.97
CA LEU A 11 -23.92 -5.24 -2.56
C LEU A 11 -24.03 -6.45 -1.62
N ALA A 12 -24.10 -7.65 -2.21
CA ALA A 12 -23.90 -8.89 -1.48
C ALA A 12 -22.41 -9.28 -1.54
N PRO A 13 -21.82 -9.84 -0.47
CA PRO A 13 -20.49 -10.44 -0.55
C PRO A 13 -20.46 -11.53 -1.61
N ALA A 14 -19.36 -11.60 -2.37
CA ALA A 14 -19.19 -12.62 -3.41
C ALA A 14 -19.12 -14.03 -2.81
N GLN A 15 -19.74 -15.01 -3.47
CA GLN A 15 -19.64 -16.40 -3.02
C GLN A 15 -18.24 -16.96 -3.31
N ILE A 16 -17.59 -17.53 -2.28
CA ILE A 16 -16.25 -18.12 -2.41
C ILE A 16 -16.37 -19.61 -2.68
N ASN A 17 -16.67 -19.95 -3.94
CA ASN A 17 -16.66 -21.31 -4.46
C ASN A 17 -16.02 -21.35 -5.84
N LYS A 18 -15.53 -22.52 -6.26
CA LYS A 18 -14.76 -22.71 -7.50
C LYS A 18 -15.42 -22.05 -8.72
N LYS A 19 -16.69 -22.38 -8.99
CA LYS A 19 -17.43 -21.86 -10.15
C LYS A 19 -17.55 -20.34 -10.13
N ASN A 20 -17.90 -19.75 -8.98
CA ASN A 20 -18.06 -18.30 -8.89
C ASN A 20 -16.72 -17.57 -9.01
N LEU A 21 -15.66 -18.12 -8.42
CA LEU A 21 -14.31 -17.57 -8.54
C LEU A 21 -13.79 -17.62 -9.98
N GLU A 22 -14.01 -18.72 -10.70
CA GLU A 22 -13.67 -18.84 -12.13
C GLU A 22 -14.40 -17.80 -12.99
N ASN A 23 -15.69 -17.55 -12.72
CA ASN A 23 -16.46 -16.53 -13.41
C ASN A 23 -15.94 -15.10 -13.13
N ILE A 24 -15.67 -14.78 -11.86
CA ILE A 24 -15.12 -13.47 -11.47
C ILE A 24 -13.74 -13.28 -12.08
N LEU A 25 -12.90 -14.31 -12.07
CA LEU A 25 -11.57 -14.26 -12.70
C LEU A 25 -11.68 -13.91 -14.18
N HIS A 26 -12.59 -14.56 -14.90
CA HIS A 26 -12.85 -14.27 -16.30
C HIS A 26 -13.28 -12.82 -16.52
N GLU A 27 -14.26 -12.35 -15.75
CA GLU A 27 -14.78 -10.98 -15.84
C GLU A 27 -13.69 -9.93 -15.58
N LEU A 28 -12.86 -10.12 -14.55
CA LEU A 28 -11.77 -9.21 -14.22
C LEU A 28 -10.66 -9.20 -15.27
N ARG A 29 -10.35 -10.34 -15.90
CA ARG A 29 -9.40 -10.40 -17.02
C ARG A 29 -9.87 -9.59 -18.22
N VAL A 30 -11.14 -9.77 -18.62
CA VAL A 30 -11.78 -8.97 -19.67
C VAL A 30 -11.75 -7.49 -19.33
N THR A 31 -12.03 -7.16 -18.06
CA THR A 31 -12.02 -5.80 -17.55
C THR A 31 -10.64 -5.14 -17.62
N VAL A 32 -9.59 -5.85 -17.21
CA VAL A 32 -8.20 -5.34 -17.30
C VAL A 32 -7.81 -5.09 -18.75
N SER A 33 -8.18 -5.99 -19.66
CA SER A 33 -7.91 -5.81 -21.10
C SER A 33 -8.60 -4.57 -21.67
N ARG A 34 -9.91 -4.43 -21.46
CA ARG A 34 -10.68 -3.25 -21.90
C ARG A 34 -10.15 -1.96 -21.27
N GLY A 35 -9.93 -1.95 -19.97
CA GLY A 35 -9.45 -0.75 -19.28
C GLY A 35 -8.05 -0.34 -19.73
N THR A 36 -7.21 -1.30 -20.14
CA THR A 36 -5.90 -1.02 -20.75
C THR A 36 -6.06 -0.26 -22.07
N HIS A 37 -7.02 -0.64 -22.91
CA HIS A 37 -7.33 0.12 -24.13
C HIS A 37 -7.80 1.55 -23.82
N LEU A 38 -8.68 1.71 -22.82
CA LEU A 38 -9.16 3.04 -22.40
C LEU A 38 -8.03 3.95 -21.88
N VAL A 39 -7.07 3.40 -21.12
CA VAL A 39 -5.88 4.16 -20.68
C VAL A 39 -5.03 4.57 -21.88
N GLN A 40 -4.86 3.70 -22.88
CA GLN A 40 -4.10 4.04 -24.09
C GLN A 40 -4.75 5.16 -24.91
N GLU A 41 -6.07 5.08 -25.10
CA GLU A 41 -6.84 6.09 -25.84
C GLU A 41 -6.90 7.43 -25.10
N GLY A 42 -7.13 7.39 -23.79
CA GLY A 42 -7.33 8.59 -22.98
C GLY A 42 -6.04 9.25 -22.47
N CYS A 43 -4.92 8.52 -22.45
CA CYS A 43 -3.61 9.03 -22.04
C CYS A 43 -2.50 8.44 -22.93
N PRO A 44 -2.33 8.96 -24.15
CA PRO A 44 -1.26 8.54 -25.05
C PRO A 44 0.13 8.87 -24.46
N PRO A 45 1.18 8.16 -24.88
CA PRO A 45 2.55 8.46 -24.48
C PRO A 45 2.94 9.93 -24.70
N SER A 46 3.59 10.52 -23.70
CA SER A 46 4.12 11.89 -23.75
C SER A 46 5.64 11.88 -23.79
N VAL A 47 6.23 12.83 -24.51
CA VAL A 47 7.68 13.08 -24.47
C VAL A 47 8.08 13.99 -23.31
N GLU A 48 7.14 14.66 -22.66
CA GLU A 48 7.41 15.54 -21.53
C GLU A 48 7.13 14.85 -20.20
N TRP A 49 8.06 15.00 -19.25
CA TRP A 49 7.88 14.60 -17.86
C TRP A 49 7.00 15.62 -17.13
N ASP A 50 5.90 15.15 -16.53
CA ASP A 50 5.02 16.02 -15.75
C ASP A 50 5.58 16.34 -14.35
N LYS A 51 4.98 17.31 -13.66
CA LYS A 51 5.42 17.71 -12.31
C LYS A 51 4.78 16.86 -11.20
N ALA A 52 4.19 15.72 -11.52
CA ALA A 52 3.16 15.06 -10.71
C ALA A 52 3.59 13.69 -10.14
N GLY A 53 4.85 13.30 -10.38
CA GLY A 53 5.48 12.11 -9.79
C GLY A 53 4.80 10.80 -10.19
N LEU A 54 4.94 9.76 -9.37
CA LEU A 54 4.26 8.47 -9.56
C LEU A 54 2.79 8.47 -9.11
N TYR A 55 2.35 9.48 -8.37
CA TYR A 55 1.04 9.46 -7.72
C TYR A 55 -0.08 9.76 -8.71
N ILE A 56 -0.02 10.92 -9.35
CA ILE A 56 -0.97 11.36 -10.38
C ILE A 56 -0.35 11.50 -11.78
N GLY A 57 0.97 11.37 -11.90
CA GLY A 57 1.69 11.61 -13.14
C GLY A 57 1.90 10.39 -14.04
N VAL A 58 2.47 10.62 -15.21
CA VAL A 58 2.76 9.62 -16.27
C VAL A 58 3.69 8.52 -15.78
N GLY A 59 4.60 8.81 -14.86
CA GLY A 59 5.44 7.80 -14.22
C GLY A 59 4.63 6.75 -13.46
N GLY A 60 3.49 7.16 -12.86
CA GLY A 60 2.56 6.25 -12.20
C GLY A 60 1.85 5.32 -13.19
N ILE A 61 1.52 5.82 -14.39
CA ILE A 61 0.91 5.01 -15.46
C ILE A 61 1.93 3.99 -15.99
N ALA A 62 3.18 4.41 -16.20
CA ALA A 62 4.26 3.51 -16.57
C ALA A 62 4.46 2.41 -15.51
N LEU A 63 4.47 2.77 -14.22
CA LEU A 63 4.54 1.81 -13.12
C LEU A 63 3.34 0.84 -13.12
N ALA A 64 2.12 1.32 -13.40
CA ALA A 64 0.96 0.45 -13.52
C ALA A 64 1.18 -0.61 -14.60
N PHE A 65 1.68 -0.23 -15.77
CA PHE A 65 1.94 -1.17 -16.86
C PHE A 65 3.07 -2.14 -16.56
N LEU A 66 4.15 -1.75 -15.88
CA LEU A 66 5.17 -2.72 -15.47
C LEU A 66 4.62 -3.74 -14.45
N ARG A 67 3.74 -3.32 -13.55
CA ARG A 67 3.02 -4.25 -12.64
C ARG A 67 2.14 -5.22 -13.42
N LEU A 68 1.38 -4.73 -14.40
CA LEU A 68 0.56 -5.56 -15.27
C LEU A 68 1.40 -6.51 -16.11
N ASP A 69 2.60 -6.11 -16.55
CA ASP A 69 3.54 -6.96 -17.28
C ASP A 69 3.99 -8.17 -16.44
N ARG A 70 4.38 -7.93 -15.19
CA ARG A 70 4.71 -9.02 -14.24
C ARG A 70 3.51 -9.93 -13.95
N GLN A 71 2.30 -9.39 -14.00
CA GLN A 71 1.05 -10.13 -13.76
C GLN A 71 0.44 -10.70 -15.04
N ALA A 72 1.01 -10.45 -16.23
CA ALA A 72 0.45 -10.83 -17.51
C ALA A 72 0.04 -12.31 -17.62
N PRO A 73 0.82 -13.29 -17.07
CA PRO A 73 0.41 -14.69 -17.09
C PRO A 73 -0.87 -14.98 -16.29
N SER A 74 -1.18 -14.17 -15.28
CA SER A 74 -2.42 -14.25 -14.49
C SER A 74 -3.59 -13.52 -15.14
N LEU A 75 -3.33 -12.64 -16.12
CA LEU A 75 -4.30 -11.81 -16.82
C LEU A 75 -4.75 -12.37 -18.17
N THR A 76 -3.97 -13.27 -18.75
CA THR A 76 -4.21 -13.80 -20.09
C THR A 76 -5.15 -15.00 -20.02
N GLU A 77 -6.23 -14.97 -20.81
CA GLU A 77 -7.12 -16.14 -20.93
C GLU A 77 -6.46 -17.27 -21.73
N PRO A 78 -6.79 -18.54 -21.44
CA PRO A 78 -6.35 -19.66 -22.24
C PRO A 78 -6.67 -19.45 -23.73
N GLY A 79 -5.63 -19.50 -24.57
CA GLY A 79 -5.75 -19.35 -26.03
C GLY A 79 -5.78 -17.91 -26.55
N GLN A 80 -5.66 -16.89 -25.69
CA GLN A 80 -5.49 -15.49 -26.11
C GLN A 80 -4.02 -15.06 -26.07
N ALA A 81 -3.63 -14.14 -26.95
CA ALA A 81 -2.31 -13.51 -26.90
C ALA A 81 -2.28 -12.48 -25.75
N PRO A 82 -1.21 -12.46 -24.93
CA PRO A 82 -1.08 -11.45 -23.88
C PRO A 82 -0.93 -10.04 -24.49
N LEU A 83 -1.46 -9.04 -23.80
CA LEU A 83 -1.12 -7.64 -24.08
C LEU A 83 0.35 -7.39 -23.71
N ASP A 84 1.06 -6.64 -24.55
CA ASP A 84 2.46 -6.27 -24.31
C ASP A 84 2.53 -5.06 -23.35
N PHE A 85 2.24 -5.31 -22.07
CA PHE A 85 2.27 -4.28 -21.04
C PHE A 85 3.69 -3.69 -20.87
N GLY A 86 4.73 -4.49 -21.01
CA GLY A 86 6.12 -4.01 -20.99
C GLY A 86 6.40 -2.96 -22.06
N LYS A 87 5.88 -3.12 -23.29
CA LYS A 87 5.95 -2.08 -24.33
C LYS A 87 5.19 -0.82 -23.92
N LEU A 88 3.95 -0.96 -23.42
CA LEU A 88 3.13 0.18 -22.99
C LEU A 88 3.77 0.97 -21.85
N ALA A 89 4.50 0.29 -20.97
CA ALA A 89 5.30 0.91 -19.92
C ALA A 89 6.48 1.68 -20.52
N ARG A 90 7.31 1.04 -21.35
CA ARG A 90 8.50 1.66 -21.96
C ARG A 90 8.16 2.91 -22.77
N GLU A 91 7.05 2.90 -23.50
CA GLU A 91 6.58 4.07 -24.25
C GLU A 91 6.28 5.29 -23.36
N ARG A 92 5.98 5.08 -22.07
CA ARG A 92 5.62 6.13 -21.10
C ARG A 92 6.77 6.50 -20.15
N ILE A 93 7.89 5.78 -20.18
CA ILE A 93 9.07 6.13 -19.40
C ILE A 93 9.88 7.15 -20.18
N VAL A 94 9.80 8.41 -19.75
CA VAL A 94 10.48 9.52 -20.40
C VAL A 94 11.99 9.45 -20.14
N SER A 95 12.78 9.77 -21.18
CA SER A 95 14.25 9.71 -21.15
C SER A 95 14.91 10.80 -20.30
N HIS A 96 14.17 11.85 -19.94
CA HIS A 96 14.64 12.94 -19.08
C HIS A 96 13.73 13.15 -17.87
N GLY A 97 14.25 13.82 -16.84
CA GLY A 97 13.47 14.25 -15.68
C GLY A 97 13.05 15.72 -15.79
N PRO A 98 12.32 16.23 -14.79
CA PRO A 98 12.10 17.66 -14.64
C PRO A 98 13.41 18.34 -14.20
N ASP A 99 13.75 19.47 -14.81
CA ASP A 99 14.91 20.28 -14.42
C ASP A 99 14.59 21.15 -13.18
N ILE A 100 14.52 20.49 -12.03
CA ILE A 100 14.22 21.09 -10.74
C ILE A 100 15.14 20.51 -9.66
N PRO A 101 15.65 21.34 -8.73
CA PRO A 101 16.56 20.87 -7.70
C PRO A 101 15.84 19.98 -6.68
N LEU A 102 16.58 19.03 -6.12
CA LEU A 102 16.14 18.28 -4.94
C LEU A 102 15.88 19.24 -3.77
N ARG A 103 14.79 19.00 -3.03
CA ARG A 103 14.40 19.82 -1.88
C ARG A 103 14.12 18.95 -0.66
N PRO A 104 14.57 19.36 0.54
CA PRO A 104 14.16 18.70 1.78
C PRO A 104 12.63 18.60 1.89
N GLY A 105 12.13 17.45 2.35
CA GLY A 105 10.68 17.18 2.45
C GLY A 105 9.95 17.00 1.11
N ARG A 106 10.67 16.89 -0.02
CA ARG A 106 10.14 16.62 -1.37
C ARG A 106 10.99 15.56 -2.10
N LEU A 107 11.34 14.50 -1.38
CA LEU A 107 12.28 13.46 -1.83
C LEU A 107 11.58 12.15 -2.20
N SER A 108 10.32 11.97 -1.81
CA SER A 108 9.53 10.83 -2.27
C SER A 108 9.26 10.92 -3.78
N PRO A 109 9.44 9.82 -4.55
CA PRO A 109 9.09 9.80 -5.97
C PRO A 109 7.57 9.86 -6.23
N LEU A 110 6.74 9.82 -5.19
CA LEU A 110 5.30 9.63 -5.34
C LEU A 110 4.63 10.93 -5.80
N GLY A 111 4.56 11.95 -4.94
CA GLY A 111 3.90 13.22 -5.28
C GLY A 111 4.87 14.38 -5.49
N SER A 112 6.16 14.21 -5.21
CA SER A 112 7.10 15.33 -5.33
C SER A 112 7.33 15.69 -6.80
N SER A 113 7.21 16.99 -7.10
CA SER A 113 7.86 17.56 -8.28
C SER A 113 9.37 17.52 -8.02
N SER A 114 10.00 16.40 -8.38
CA SER A 114 11.41 16.10 -8.12
C SER A 114 11.95 15.15 -9.19
N PRO A 115 13.25 15.22 -9.54
CA PRO A 115 13.86 14.27 -10.48
C PRO A 115 13.89 12.83 -9.98
N VAL A 116 13.68 12.59 -8.68
CA VAL A 116 13.71 11.23 -8.07
C VAL A 116 12.72 10.29 -8.75
N ALA A 117 11.51 10.73 -9.06
CA ALA A 117 10.50 9.88 -9.71
C ALA A 117 10.96 9.39 -11.09
N ALA A 118 11.57 10.27 -11.87
CA ALA A 118 12.08 9.95 -13.20
C ALA A 118 13.30 9.03 -13.11
N ALA A 119 14.22 9.30 -12.18
CA ALA A 119 15.39 8.46 -11.92
C ALA A 119 14.97 7.05 -11.50
N VAL A 120 14.03 6.90 -10.56
CA VAL A 120 13.51 5.58 -10.13
C VAL A 120 12.93 4.80 -11.31
N MET A 121 12.10 5.44 -12.14
CA MET A 121 11.48 4.76 -13.29
C MET A 121 12.50 4.35 -14.35
N ARG A 122 13.52 5.17 -14.63
CA ARG A 122 14.57 4.83 -15.59
C ARG A 122 15.52 3.74 -15.09
N ILE A 123 15.92 3.81 -13.81
CA ILE A 123 16.72 2.75 -13.18
C ILE A 123 15.97 1.42 -13.25
N LEU A 124 14.68 1.45 -12.94
CA LEU A 124 13.84 0.28 -13.01
C LEU A 124 13.72 -0.26 -14.44
N ALA A 125 13.41 0.60 -15.41
CA ALA A 125 13.32 0.20 -16.81
C ALA A 125 14.61 -0.48 -17.29
N ALA A 126 15.76 0.11 -16.96
CA ALA A 126 17.07 -0.40 -17.31
C ALA A 126 17.36 -1.75 -16.63
N ALA A 127 16.98 -1.92 -15.36
CA ALA A 127 17.10 -3.19 -14.64
C ALA A 127 16.28 -4.30 -15.30
N THR A 128 15.05 -4.00 -15.71
CA THR A 128 14.14 -4.98 -16.34
C THR A 128 14.54 -5.30 -17.78
N SER A 129 15.03 -4.32 -18.56
CA SER A 129 15.45 -4.52 -19.95
C SER A 129 16.90 -4.98 -20.13
N GLY A 130 17.70 -5.01 -19.05
CA GLY A 130 19.14 -5.23 -19.12
C GLY A 130 19.91 -4.10 -19.80
N SER A 131 19.31 -2.91 -19.91
CA SER A 131 19.96 -1.72 -20.47
C SER A 131 20.89 -1.05 -19.44
N ALA A 132 21.76 -0.15 -19.91
CA ALA A 132 22.64 0.60 -19.02
C ALA A 132 21.83 1.56 -18.14
N VAL A 133 22.14 1.57 -16.84
CA VAL A 133 21.60 2.56 -15.89
C VAL A 133 22.39 3.86 -16.02
N SER A 134 21.71 5.00 -16.08
CA SER A 134 22.36 6.31 -16.18
C SER A 134 23.09 6.68 -14.88
N ASP A 135 24.30 7.21 -15.04
CA ASP A 135 25.10 7.77 -13.95
C ASP A 135 24.37 8.89 -13.21
N ASP A 136 23.67 9.75 -13.95
CA ASP A 136 22.92 10.88 -13.40
C ASP A 136 21.74 10.40 -12.55
N ASP A 137 21.10 9.29 -12.91
CA ASP A 137 20.00 8.72 -12.14
C ASP A 137 20.49 8.14 -10.82
N ILE A 138 21.64 7.46 -10.84
CA ILE A 138 22.28 6.95 -9.62
C ILE A 138 22.70 8.12 -8.71
N THR A 139 23.34 9.15 -9.28
CA THR A 139 23.74 10.34 -8.52
C THR A 139 22.54 11.10 -7.96
N CYS A 140 21.42 11.18 -8.69
CA CYS A 140 20.18 11.76 -8.19
C CYS A 140 19.68 11.04 -6.94
N LEU A 141 19.71 9.70 -6.91
CA LEU A 141 19.31 8.93 -5.73
C LEU A 141 20.29 9.11 -4.56
N GLN A 142 21.59 9.12 -4.83
CA GLN A 142 22.62 9.34 -3.81
C GLN A 142 22.45 10.70 -3.11
N GLU A 143 22.25 11.77 -3.88
CA GLU A 143 22.03 13.11 -3.31
C GLU A 143 20.66 13.22 -2.62
N ALA A 144 19.63 12.51 -3.09
CA ALA A 144 18.34 12.44 -2.41
C ALA A 144 18.47 11.77 -1.03
N VAL A 145 19.18 10.64 -0.93
CA VAL A 145 19.45 9.97 0.35
C VAL A 145 20.24 10.88 1.28
N LYS A 146 21.33 11.47 0.79
CA LYS A 146 22.14 12.39 1.58
C LYS A 146 21.33 13.56 2.13
N LEU A 147 20.46 14.16 1.31
CA LEU A 147 19.60 15.26 1.75
C LEU A 147 18.55 14.81 2.78
N ALA A 148 18.00 13.60 2.64
CA ALA A 148 17.07 12.99 3.59
C ALA A 148 17.71 12.68 4.96
N LEU A 149 19.01 12.36 4.98
CA LEU A 149 19.74 12.10 6.22
C LEU A 149 20.13 13.40 6.93
N GLN A 150 20.25 14.51 6.21
CA GLN A 150 20.75 15.78 6.75
C GLN A 150 19.65 16.75 7.20
N ASN A 151 18.40 16.59 6.73
CA ASN A 151 17.34 17.51 7.10
C ASN A 151 16.70 17.19 8.47
N GLY A 152 16.22 18.23 9.14
CA GLY A 152 15.44 18.08 10.37
C GLY A 152 14.08 17.41 10.10
N HIS A 153 13.40 17.02 11.19
CA HIS A 153 12.06 16.42 11.11
C HIS A 153 11.00 17.39 10.54
N MET A 154 11.26 18.69 10.62
CA MET A 154 10.48 19.77 10.01
C MET A 154 11.39 20.66 9.15
N VAL A 155 10.85 21.18 8.04
CA VAL A 155 11.56 22.10 7.14
C VAL A 155 10.65 23.26 6.70
N THR A 156 11.28 24.37 6.35
CA THR A 156 10.58 25.51 5.74
C THR A 156 10.31 25.25 4.27
N HIS A 157 9.05 25.39 3.87
CA HIS A 157 8.59 25.26 2.49
C HIS A 157 7.68 26.44 2.14
N GLY A 158 8.22 27.43 1.42
CA GLY A 158 7.57 28.73 1.28
C GLY A 158 7.38 29.37 2.65
N ASP A 159 6.15 29.79 2.97
CA ASP A 159 5.81 30.42 4.25
C ASP A 159 5.36 29.42 5.33
N GLN A 160 5.45 28.11 5.06
CA GLN A 160 4.97 27.06 5.96
C GLN A 160 6.13 26.21 6.49
N ILE A 161 6.05 25.80 7.76
CA ILE A 161 6.89 24.75 8.31
C ILE A 161 6.12 23.43 8.17
N ILE A 162 6.70 22.48 7.44
CA ILE A 162 6.08 21.18 7.17
C ILE A 162 7.00 20.03 7.59
N GLY A 163 6.42 18.91 7.99
CA GLY A 163 7.20 17.71 8.28
C GLY A 163 7.62 16.96 7.03
N CYS A 164 8.66 16.12 7.20
CA CYS A 164 9.42 15.57 6.08
C CYS A 164 9.33 14.05 5.93
N ASP A 165 8.45 13.38 6.68
CA ASP A 165 8.48 11.93 6.81
C ASP A 165 7.35 11.19 6.13
N GLU A 166 6.26 11.88 5.80
CA GLU A 166 5.10 11.22 5.21
C GLU A 166 5.37 10.61 3.84
N PHE A 167 4.44 9.79 3.37
CA PHE A 167 4.71 8.86 2.29
C PHE A 167 4.77 9.54 0.90
N ILE A 168 3.98 10.58 0.65
CA ILE A 168 3.86 11.16 -0.70
C ILE A 168 5.03 12.08 -1.08
N TYR A 169 5.60 12.79 -0.12
CA TYR A 169 6.66 13.77 -0.34
C TYR A 169 7.90 13.51 0.51
N GLY A 170 7.73 12.85 1.65
CA GLY A 170 8.76 12.67 2.66
C GLY A 170 9.65 11.43 2.52
N ARG A 171 10.39 11.18 3.60
CA ARG A 171 11.40 10.12 3.70
C ARG A 171 10.81 8.72 3.61
N ALA A 172 9.59 8.48 4.09
CA ALA A 172 8.96 7.16 3.96
C ALA A 172 8.76 6.77 2.49
N GLY A 173 8.37 7.70 1.61
CA GLY A 173 8.24 7.40 0.18
C GLY A 173 9.59 7.17 -0.52
N LEU A 174 10.64 7.91 -0.13
CA LEU A 174 11.99 7.65 -0.61
C LEU A 174 12.47 6.27 -0.16
N LEU A 175 12.34 5.94 1.13
CA LEU A 175 12.69 4.64 1.70
C LEU A 175 11.96 3.51 0.98
N TRP A 176 10.65 3.65 0.77
CA TRP A 176 9.87 2.69 -0.01
C TRP A 176 10.47 2.43 -1.40
N SER A 177 10.90 3.47 -2.12
CA SER A 177 11.50 3.30 -3.45
C SER A 177 12.85 2.55 -3.39
N ILE A 178 13.68 2.85 -2.38
CA ILE A 178 14.97 2.20 -2.15
C ILE A 178 14.79 0.72 -1.82
N LEU A 179 13.85 0.39 -0.92
CA LEU A 179 13.54 -0.99 -0.54
C LEU A 179 13.12 -1.84 -1.75
N ASN A 180 12.40 -1.24 -2.70
CA ASN A 180 12.00 -1.91 -3.92
C ASN A 180 13.15 -2.03 -4.93
N LEU A 181 13.89 -0.95 -5.19
CA LEU A 181 15.04 -0.99 -6.09
C LEU A 181 16.08 -2.02 -5.65
N ARG A 182 16.29 -2.18 -4.34
CA ARG A 182 17.21 -3.18 -3.77
C ARG A 182 16.91 -4.63 -4.20
N LEU A 183 15.69 -4.94 -4.61
CA LEU A 183 15.32 -6.28 -5.08
C LEU A 183 15.68 -6.54 -6.55
N GLN A 184 16.12 -5.51 -7.28
CA GLN A 184 16.52 -5.64 -8.67
C GLN A 184 17.93 -6.22 -8.80
N SER A 185 18.17 -6.94 -9.90
CA SER A 185 19.44 -7.63 -10.15
C SER A 185 20.46 -6.72 -10.83
N PHE A 186 21.13 -5.84 -10.07
CA PHE A 186 22.23 -5.00 -10.58
C PHE A 186 23.56 -5.75 -10.61
N GLN A 187 24.41 -5.45 -11.60
CA GLN A 187 25.72 -6.06 -11.79
C GLN A 187 26.82 -4.99 -11.94
N GLY A 188 28.07 -5.40 -11.71
CA GLY A 188 29.26 -4.59 -11.97
C GLY A 188 29.28 -3.24 -11.25
N ASP A 189 29.66 -2.19 -11.99
CA ASP A 189 29.81 -0.83 -11.45
C ASP A 189 28.48 -0.22 -10.97
N VAL A 190 27.37 -0.51 -11.67
CA VAL A 190 26.02 -0.05 -11.27
C VAL A 190 25.67 -0.54 -9.87
N LYS A 191 25.90 -1.83 -9.58
CA LYS A 191 25.67 -2.38 -8.24
C LYS A 191 26.53 -1.67 -7.20
N LYS A 192 27.82 -1.48 -7.48
CA LYS A 192 28.76 -0.82 -6.58
C LYS A 192 28.33 0.62 -6.26
N ARG A 193 27.81 1.36 -7.25
CA ARG A 193 27.38 2.75 -7.08
C ARG A 193 26.02 2.90 -6.41
N LEU A 194 25.11 1.93 -6.59
CA LEU A 194 23.84 1.90 -5.87
C LEU A 194 23.98 1.37 -4.44
N GLN A 195 25.05 0.62 -4.14
CA GLN A 195 25.25 0.04 -2.80
C GLN A 195 25.17 1.07 -1.66
N PRO A 196 25.77 2.28 -1.73
CA PRO A 196 25.61 3.30 -0.70
C PRO A 196 24.16 3.76 -0.47
N VAL A 197 23.30 3.73 -1.51
CA VAL A 197 21.87 4.04 -1.38
C VAL A 197 21.16 2.94 -0.58
N PHE A 198 21.54 1.68 -0.81
CA PHE A 198 20.97 0.53 -0.08
C PHE A 198 21.50 0.42 1.35
N ASP A 199 22.78 0.71 1.56
CA ASP A 199 23.44 0.67 2.87
C ASP A 199 22.93 1.77 3.80
N ALA A 200 22.35 2.85 3.26
CA ALA A 200 21.75 3.94 4.04
C ALA A 200 20.36 3.61 4.61
N VAL A 201 19.79 2.43 4.34
CA VAL A 201 18.44 2.07 4.82
C VAL A 201 18.33 2.12 6.35
N PRO A 202 19.25 1.56 7.16
CA PRO A 202 19.22 1.70 8.61
C PRO A 202 19.27 3.17 9.07
N ASP A 203 20.12 4.00 8.46
CA ASP A 203 20.23 5.41 8.81
C ASP A 203 18.94 6.19 8.49
N LEU A 204 18.28 5.85 7.37
CA LEU A 204 16.97 6.41 7.02
C LEU A 204 15.89 6.00 8.03
N VAL A 205 15.92 4.75 8.51
CA VAL A 205 15.03 4.29 9.58
C VAL A 205 15.28 5.10 10.85
N ASP A 206 16.54 5.31 11.24
CA ASP A 206 16.91 6.05 12.45
C ASP A 206 16.35 7.48 12.43
N VAL A 207 16.56 8.21 11.33
CA VAL A 207 16.08 9.59 11.22
C VAL A 207 14.54 9.69 11.13
N ILE A 208 13.86 8.70 10.55
CA ILE A 208 12.39 8.63 10.53
C ILE A 208 11.85 8.36 11.96
N ILE A 209 12.45 7.43 12.70
CA ILE A 209 12.03 7.12 14.08
C ILE A 209 12.29 8.30 15.01
N GLU A 210 13.47 8.93 14.92
CA GLU A 210 13.77 10.09 15.77
C GLU A 210 12.88 11.28 15.45
N ALA A 211 12.52 11.47 14.18
CA ALA A 211 11.50 12.43 13.80
C ALA A 211 10.13 12.13 14.43
N GLY A 212 9.75 10.85 14.52
CA GLY A 212 8.52 10.42 15.20
C GLY A 212 8.54 10.72 16.70
N ARG A 213 9.69 10.53 17.35
CA ARG A 213 9.87 10.87 18.77
C ARG A 213 9.84 12.37 19.01
N GLN A 214 10.46 13.15 18.13
CA GLN A 214 10.44 14.60 18.22
C GLN A 214 9.03 15.15 17.93
N GLY A 215 8.33 14.61 16.93
CA GLY A 215 6.96 15.00 16.64
C GLY A 215 5.99 14.68 17.78
N ARG A 216 6.22 13.61 18.56
CA ARG A 216 5.47 13.37 19.82
C ARG A 216 5.68 14.51 20.82
N LYS A 217 6.92 14.98 21.02
CA LYS A 217 7.20 16.11 21.92
C LYS A 217 6.50 17.38 21.43
N ASP A 218 6.53 17.63 20.13
CA ASP A 218 5.88 18.77 19.51
C ASP A 218 4.35 18.71 19.68
N TYR A 219 3.75 17.52 19.52
CA TYR A 219 2.34 17.27 19.78
C TYR A 219 1.98 17.56 21.25
N ILE A 220 2.72 16.97 22.20
CA ILE A 220 2.44 17.14 23.64
C ILE A 220 2.54 18.61 24.05
N LYS A 221 3.54 19.33 23.51
CA LYS A 221 3.69 20.77 23.76
C LYS A 221 2.51 21.59 23.24
N ALA A 222 1.90 21.20 22.12
CA ALA A 222 0.82 21.94 21.49
C ALA A 222 -0.58 21.53 21.98
N HIS A 223 -0.76 20.27 22.39
CA HIS A 223 -2.08 19.64 22.58
C HIS A 223 -2.23 18.88 23.90
N GLY A 224 -1.14 18.66 24.66
CA GLY A 224 -1.15 17.83 25.87
C GLY A 224 -0.92 16.34 25.59
N GLU A 225 -1.00 15.50 26.62
CA GLU A 225 -0.72 14.06 26.50
C GLU A 225 -1.89 13.24 25.93
N GLU A 226 -3.08 13.82 25.87
CA GLU A 226 -4.27 13.14 25.33
C GLU A 226 -4.07 12.77 23.85
N GLU A 227 -4.35 11.51 23.50
CA GLU A 227 -4.14 10.92 22.16
C GLU A 227 -2.66 10.94 21.67
N ALA A 228 -1.69 11.23 22.55
CA ALA A 228 -0.28 11.22 22.19
C ALA A 228 0.25 9.79 22.00
N LEU A 229 0.58 9.44 20.75
CA LEU A 229 1.16 8.14 20.41
C LEU A 229 2.68 8.13 20.62
N PRO A 230 3.33 6.95 20.84
CA PRO A 230 4.77 6.86 21.08
C PRO A 230 5.62 7.47 19.95
N LEU A 231 5.19 7.29 18.70
CA LEU A 231 5.74 7.96 17.53
C LEU A 231 4.65 8.80 16.86
N MET A 232 4.95 10.05 16.56
CA MET A 232 4.04 10.96 15.88
C MET A 232 4.78 11.77 14.83
N TRP A 233 4.26 11.78 13.60
CA TRP A 233 4.80 12.59 12.52
C TRP A 233 3.79 13.67 12.14
N SER A 234 4.28 14.90 12.01
CA SER A 234 3.50 15.97 11.40
C SER A 234 3.82 16.04 9.92
N TRP A 235 2.85 16.47 9.11
CA TRP A 235 3.13 17.06 7.81
C TRP A 235 2.73 18.53 7.84
N LYS A 236 1.43 18.80 7.81
CA LYS A 236 0.82 20.08 8.21
C LYS A 236 0.01 19.96 9.49
N LYS A 237 -0.38 18.72 9.80
CA LYS A 237 -1.15 18.25 10.95
C LYS A 237 -0.65 16.84 11.26
N PHE A 238 -1.03 16.30 12.40
CA PHE A 238 -0.75 14.91 12.78
C PHE A 238 -1.80 13.98 12.16
N TYR A 239 -1.63 13.67 10.87
CA TYR A 239 -2.55 12.80 10.13
C TYR A 239 -2.37 11.34 10.55
N LEU A 240 -3.46 10.56 10.53
CA LEU A 240 -3.41 9.14 10.88
C LEU A 240 -3.35 8.21 9.66
N GLY A 241 -3.97 8.57 8.54
CA GLY A 241 -4.11 7.67 7.37
C GLY A 241 -2.84 7.43 6.54
N ALA A 242 -2.97 6.63 5.47
CA ALA A 242 -1.81 5.99 4.83
C ALA A 242 -0.98 6.90 3.91
N VAL A 243 -1.54 8.04 3.50
CA VAL A 243 -0.91 8.92 2.49
C VAL A 243 -0.05 9.98 3.17
N HIS A 244 -0.61 10.72 4.11
CA HIS A 244 0.08 11.82 4.81
C HIS A 244 0.36 11.55 6.29
N GLY A 245 0.10 10.33 6.77
CA GLY A 245 -0.02 10.05 8.20
C GLY A 245 0.67 8.79 8.68
N ILE A 246 0.41 8.50 9.95
CA ILE A 246 1.08 7.47 10.75
C ILE A 246 0.99 6.08 10.12
N THR A 247 -0.18 5.66 9.62
CA THR A 247 -0.31 4.30 9.09
C THR A 247 0.58 4.07 7.88
N GLY A 248 0.85 5.12 7.09
CA GLY A 248 1.71 5.03 5.93
C GLY A 248 3.18 4.83 6.27
N ILE A 249 3.65 5.67 7.19
CA ILE A 249 5.03 5.64 7.66
C ILE A 249 5.33 4.31 8.35
N LEU A 250 4.46 3.87 9.26
CA LEU A 250 4.64 2.61 9.98
C LEU A 250 4.70 1.42 9.04
N ALA A 251 3.87 1.39 8.01
CA ALA A 251 3.85 0.24 7.12
C ALA A 251 5.07 0.17 6.19
N VAL A 252 5.66 1.31 5.80
CA VAL A 252 6.98 1.32 5.14
C VAL A 252 8.06 0.83 6.09
N LEU A 253 8.06 1.27 7.36
CA LEU A 253 9.02 0.79 8.36
C LEU A 253 8.91 -0.73 8.53
N LEU A 254 7.69 -1.28 8.57
CA LEU A 254 7.47 -2.74 8.65
C LEU A 254 7.92 -3.52 7.42
N ALA A 255 8.18 -2.85 6.28
CA ALA A 255 8.72 -3.47 5.08
C ALA A 255 10.27 -3.57 5.09
N CYS A 256 10.93 -2.92 6.04
CA CYS A 256 12.37 -3.10 6.29
C CYS A 256 12.67 -4.50 6.84
N GLN A 257 13.93 -4.93 6.70
CA GLN A 257 14.42 -6.15 7.34
C GLN A 257 14.41 -5.98 8.87
N THR A 258 14.24 -7.09 9.59
CA THR A 258 14.12 -7.04 11.06
C THR A 258 15.35 -6.42 11.70
N GLU A 259 16.53 -6.69 11.15
CA GLU A 259 17.84 -6.23 11.59
C GLU A 259 18.04 -4.71 11.37
N GLU A 260 17.30 -4.13 10.42
CA GLU A 260 17.26 -2.69 10.16
C GLU A 260 16.40 -1.95 11.21
N LEU A 261 15.45 -2.65 11.85
CA LEU A 261 14.62 -2.12 12.93
C LEU A 261 15.13 -2.48 14.34
N ASN A 262 15.85 -3.60 14.44
CA ASN A 262 16.37 -4.15 15.68
C ASN A 262 17.65 -4.96 15.40
N ASP A 263 18.82 -4.40 15.72
CA ASP A 263 20.10 -5.09 15.57
C ASP A 263 20.56 -5.85 16.82
N GLY A 264 19.76 -5.80 17.90
CA GLY A 264 20.08 -6.45 19.17
C GLY A 264 21.22 -5.80 19.96
N VAL A 265 21.76 -4.65 19.50
CA VAL A 265 22.90 -3.96 20.14
C VAL A 265 22.60 -2.49 20.36
N SER A 266 22.37 -1.74 19.29
CA SER A 266 22.26 -0.27 19.30
C SER A 266 20.84 0.21 18.98
N ARG A 267 20.06 -0.58 18.23
CA ARG A 267 18.71 -0.25 17.77
C ARG A 267 17.73 -1.32 18.23
N ASN A 268 16.60 -0.86 18.76
CA ASN A 268 15.41 -1.68 18.99
C ASN A 268 14.15 -0.80 18.92
N TYR A 269 13.64 -0.61 17.70
CA TYR A 269 12.46 0.23 17.45
C TYR A 269 11.15 -0.55 17.46
N LEU A 270 11.19 -1.88 17.50
CA LEU A 270 10.00 -2.72 17.46
C LEU A 270 8.96 -2.38 18.56
N PRO A 271 9.33 -2.12 19.83
CA PRO A 271 8.36 -1.69 20.85
C PRO A 271 7.68 -0.36 20.50
N TRP A 272 8.46 0.63 20.03
CA TRP A 272 7.93 1.95 19.65
C TRP A 272 6.94 1.86 18.49
N ILE A 273 7.27 1.05 17.48
CA ILE A 273 6.40 0.77 16.33
C ILE A 273 5.13 0.05 16.82
N ALA A 274 5.28 -1.02 17.59
CA ALA A 274 4.15 -1.81 18.09
C ALA A 274 3.19 -1.00 18.97
N ASP A 275 3.71 -0.23 19.92
CA ASP A 275 2.89 0.59 20.82
C ASP A 275 2.16 1.69 20.05
N THR A 276 2.77 2.21 18.97
CA THR A 276 2.11 3.17 18.06
C THR A 276 1.00 2.52 17.24
N ILE A 277 1.19 1.28 16.77
CA ILE A 277 0.14 0.49 16.12
C ILE A 277 -1.00 0.23 17.10
N THR A 278 -0.70 -0.26 18.32
CA THR A 278 -1.69 -0.48 19.38
C THR A 278 -2.48 0.78 19.68
N GLY A 279 -1.82 1.93 19.83
CA GLY A 279 -2.50 3.21 20.08
C GLY A 279 -3.39 3.64 18.90
N SER A 280 -2.95 3.42 17.66
CA SER A 280 -3.77 3.66 16.46
C SER A 280 -5.01 2.75 16.42
N CYS A 281 -4.87 1.48 16.79
CA CYS A 281 -6.00 0.54 16.94
C CYS A 281 -6.97 1.00 18.03
N LYS A 282 -6.48 1.48 19.18
CA LYS A 282 -7.32 2.03 20.25
C LYS A 282 -8.12 3.24 19.79
N ILE A 283 -7.50 4.16 19.06
CA ILE A 283 -8.20 5.31 18.44
C ILE A 283 -9.29 4.82 17.48
N CYS A 284 -8.98 3.85 16.62
CA CYS A 284 -9.94 3.28 15.67
C CYS A 284 -11.15 2.64 16.39
N VAL A 285 -10.91 1.83 17.42
CA VAL A 285 -11.96 1.19 18.22
C VAL A 285 -12.80 2.23 18.96
N ALA A 286 -12.17 3.25 19.57
CA ALA A 286 -12.88 4.34 20.24
C ALA A 286 -13.80 5.15 19.30
N ASN A 287 -13.53 5.11 18.00
CA ASN A 287 -14.32 5.76 16.95
C ASN A 287 -15.16 4.73 16.16
N ASN A 288 -15.53 3.60 16.76
CA ASN A 288 -16.41 2.58 16.18
C ASN A 288 -15.90 2.02 14.83
N GLY A 289 -14.59 1.85 14.70
CA GLY A 289 -13.93 1.35 13.49
C GLY A 289 -13.51 2.43 12.50
N HIS A 290 -13.91 3.68 12.71
CA HIS A 290 -13.40 4.81 11.93
C HIS A 290 -12.00 5.20 12.40
N LEU A 291 -11.10 5.47 11.47
CA LEU A 291 -9.84 6.14 11.78
C LEU A 291 -10.01 7.64 11.50
N PRO A 292 -9.93 8.52 12.51
CA PRO A 292 -9.97 9.95 12.30
C PRO A 292 -8.92 10.42 11.30
N THR A 293 -9.20 11.51 10.58
CA THR A 293 -8.23 12.07 9.62
C THR A 293 -6.93 12.49 10.30
N ARG A 294 -7.00 13.01 11.52
CA ARG A 294 -5.89 13.58 12.29
C ARG A 294 -6.17 13.54 13.79
N VAL A 295 -5.11 13.73 14.57
CA VAL A 295 -5.18 14.05 16.02
C VAL A 295 -4.72 15.50 16.29
N PRO A 296 -5.23 16.17 17.35
CA PRO A 296 -6.31 15.69 18.21
C PRO A 296 -7.65 15.58 17.45
N VAL A 297 -8.52 14.65 17.89
CA VAL A 297 -9.82 14.42 17.26
C VAL A 297 -10.76 15.59 17.60
N HIS A 298 -10.98 16.47 16.64
CA HIS A 298 -11.91 17.60 16.84
C HIS A 298 -13.34 17.21 16.44
N SER A 299 -14.27 17.33 17.40
CA SER A 299 -15.72 17.12 17.22
C SER A 299 -16.40 18.15 16.31
N SER A 300 -15.72 19.23 15.91
CA SER A 300 -16.26 20.35 15.14
C SER A 300 -15.91 20.37 13.66
N SER A 301 -15.32 19.30 13.10
CA SER A 301 -15.06 19.28 11.66
C SER A 301 -16.38 19.36 10.89
N HIS A 302 -16.52 20.35 10.00
CA HIS A 302 -17.69 20.60 9.13
C HIS A 302 -18.13 19.42 8.24
N ASN A 303 -17.51 18.25 8.34
CA ASN A 303 -17.92 17.04 7.63
C ASN A 303 -18.92 16.28 8.50
N SER A 304 -20.13 16.08 7.97
CA SER A 304 -21.22 15.35 8.64
C SER A 304 -20.91 13.88 8.91
N SER A 305 -19.85 13.31 8.33
CA SER A 305 -19.50 11.89 8.48
C SER A 305 -17.98 11.64 8.33
N PRO A 306 -17.42 10.64 9.03
CA PRO A 306 -16.01 10.23 8.89
C PRO A 306 -15.66 9.83 7.46
N LEU A 307 -14.38 9.97 7.08
CA LEU A 307 -13.89 9.52 5.78
C LEU A 307 -13.55 8.02 5.81
N VAL A 308 -13.90 7.29 4.76
CA VAL A 308 -13.59 5.86 4.57
C VAL A 308 -12.75 5.70 3.30
N GLN A 309 -11.50 6.16 3.38
CA GLN A 309 -10.55 6.24 2.28
C GLN A 309 -9.17 5.77 2.73
N ILE A 310 -8.31 5.33 1.82
CA ILE A 310 -6.92 4.94 2.14
C ILE A 310 -6.13 6.13 2.68
N CYS A 311 -6.30 7.30 2.06
CA CYS A 311 -5.66 8.52 2.54
C CYS A 311 -6.11 8.93 3.95
N HIS A 312 -7.40 8.75 4.25
CA HIS A 312 -8.03 9.15 5.50
C HIS A 312 -9.21 8.21 5.81
N GLY A 313 -9.05 7.30 6.79
CA GLY A 313 -10.14 6.43 7.22
C GLY A 313 -9.73 5.00 7.53
N SER A 314 -10.75 4.18 7.80
CA SER A 314 -10.65 2.75 8.12
C SER A 314 -9.81 1.92 7.14
N PRO A 315 -9.89 2.13 5.81
CA PRO A 315 -9.06 1.39 4.85
C PRO A 315 -7.56 1.60 5.08
N GLY A 316 -7.17 2.81 5.51
CA GLY A 316 -5.78 3.14 5.81
C GLY A 316 -5.21 2.39 7.02
N ILE A 317 -6.02 2.07 8.04
CA ILE A 317 -5.58 1.22 9.15
C ILE A 317 -5.61 -0.26 8.80
N LEU A 318 -6.61 -0.73 8.05
CA LEU A 318 -6.66 -2.13 7.58
C LEU A 318 -5.39 -2.50 6.82
N LEU A 319 -4.95 -1.61 5.94
CA LEU A 319 -3.71 -1.79 5.21
C LEU A 319 -2.47 -1.90 6.15
N LEU A 320 -2.35 -1.05 7.17
CA LEU A 320 -1.28 -1.17 8.18
C LEU A 320 -1.37 -2.50 8.93
N MET A 321 -2.58 -2.91 9.31
CA MET A 321 -2.80 -4.15 10.05
C MET A 321 -2.46 -5.39 9.22
N ALA A 322 -2.74 -5.39 7.92
CA ALA A 322 -2.29 -6.44 7.02
C ALA A 322 -0.76 -6.58 7.01
N CYS A 323 -0.03 -5.45 7.00
CA CYS A 323 1.42 -5.43 7.10
C CYS A 323 1.91 -5.94 8.45
N ALA A 324 1.33 -5.44 9.55
CA ALA A 324 1.71 -5.83 10.90
C ALA A 324 1.50 -7.33 11.14
N ARG A 325 0.38 -7.90 10.69
CA ARG A 325 0.08 -9.34 10.81
C ARG A 325 1.04 -10.24 10.03
N ARG A 326 1.63 -9.73 8.95
CA ARG A 326 2.60 -10.45 8.11
C ARG A 326 4.06 -10.15 8.48
N ASN A 327 4.29 -9.28 9.47
CA ASN A 327 5.61 -8.93 9.96
C ASN A 327 5.97 -9.76 11.21
N PRO A 328 7.24 -10.20 11.38
CA PRO A 328 7.68 -10.94 12.56
C PRO A 328 7.35 -10.29 13.91
N LEU A 329 7.20 -8.95 13.98
CA LEU A 329 6.85 -8.24 15.22
C LEU A 329 5.53 -8.76 15.82
N VAL A 330 4.59 -9.26 15.02
CA VAL A 330 3.27 -9.69 15.50
C VAL A 330 3.39 -10.76 16.57
N THR A 331 4.36 -11.66 16.41
CA THR A 331 4.60 -12.79 17.32
C THR A 331 4.89 -12.35 18.75
N LYS A 332 5.45 -11.15 18.94
CA LYS A 332 5.83 -10.62 20.24
C LYS A 332 4.85 -9.57 20.76
N TYR A 333 4.28 -8.75 19.88
CA TYR A 333 3.59 -7.53 20.29
C TYR A 333 2.08 -7.49 19.97
N TRP A 334 1.51 -8.49 19.29
CA TRP A 334 0.07 -8.50 18.99
C TRP A 334 -0.78 -8.35 20.26
N GLU A 335 -1.81 -7.52 20.22
CA GLU A 335 -2.81 -7.36 21.29
C GLU A 335 -4.22 -7.62 20.74
N PRO A 336 -5.18 -8.09 21.57
CA PRO A 336 -6.57 -8.32 21.13
C PRO A 336 -7.26 -7.09 20.50
N VAL A 337 -6.84 -5.88 20.87
CA VAL A 337 -7.36 -4.64 20.28
C VAL A 337 -7.04 -4.51 18.79
N TRP A 338 -6.01 -5.21 18.30
CA TRP A 338 -5.66 -5.26 16.88
C TRP A 338 -6.75 -5.97 16.07
N ASP A 339 -7.20 -7.13 16.55
CA ASP A 339 -8.24 -7.92 15.88
C ASP A 339 -9.62 -7.23 15.97
N GLU A 340 -9.90 -6.56 17.08
CA GLU A 340 -11.12 -5.75 17.22
C GLU A 340 -11.12 -4.53 16.29
N ALA A 341 -9.99 -3.83 16.16
CA ALA A 341 -9.83 -2.72 15.22
C ALA A 341 -10.00 -3.20 13.76
N ILE A 342 -9.39 -4.34 13.40
CA ILE A 342 -9.56 -4.95 12.07
C ILE A 342 -11.03 -5.22 11.77
N ARG A 343 -11.74 -5.87 12.70
CA ARG A 343 -13.15 -6.22 12.53
C ARG A 343 -14.00 -4.96 12.33
N LEU A 344 -13.90 -4.00 13.24
CA LEU A 344 -14.69 -2.77 13.18
C LEU A 344 -14.37 -1.94 11.93
N ALA A 345 -13.09 -1.77 11.60
CA ALA A 345 -12.66 -1.03 10.40
C ALA A 345 -13.12 -1.71 9.10
N THR A 346 -13.22 -3.04 9.09
CA THR A 346 -13.75 -3.79 7.94
C THR A 346 -15.23 -3.56 7.76
N GLU A 347 -16.02 -3.58 8.85
CA GLU A 347 -17.46 -3.25 8.76
C GLU A 347 -17.66 -1.82 8.25
N ARG A 348 -16.89 -0.83 8.72
CA ARG A 348 -16.94 0.54 8.18
C ARG A 348 -16.58 0.58 6.70
N THR A 349 -15.51 -0.12 6.30
CA THR A 349 -15.07 -0.18 4.90
C THR A 349 -16.12 -0.87 4.01
N TRP A 350 -16.84 -1.86 4.53
CA TRP A 350 -17.92 -2.52 3.81
C TRP A 350 -19.15 -1.64 3.71
N ASP A 351 -19.68 -1.15 4.84
CA ASP A 351 -20.95 -0.41 4.89
C ASP A 351 -20.87 0.95 4.18
N GLU A 352 -19.69 1.59 4.24
CA GLU A 352 -19.49 3.00 3.88
C GLU A 352 -18.46 3.18 2.73
N GLY A 353 -17.98 2.09 2.14
CA GLY A 353 -16.89 2.10 1.16
C GLY A 353 -17.27 2.43 -0.30
N LEU A 354 -18.57 2.58 -0.61
CA LEU A 354 -19.05 2.96 -1.94
C LEU A 354 -19.01 4.48 -2.15
N LEU A 355 -17.82 5.01 -2.40
CA LEU A 355 -17.56 6.44 -2.43
C LEU A 355 -18.06 7.10 -3.72
N SER A 356 -18.67 8.28 -3.61
CA SER A 356 -19.12 9.04 -4.79
C SER A 356 -17.99 9.53 -5.69
N LYS A 357 -16.77 9.56 -5.16
CA LYS A 357 -15.53 9.88 -5.89
C LYS A 357 -15.09 8.80 -6.88
N GLY A 358 -15.82 7.69 -7.00
CA GLY A 358 -15.60 6.67 -8.03
C GLY A 358 -14.60 5.60 -7.63
N GLY A 359 -13.93 5.01 -8.64
CA GLY A 359 -13.20 3.75 -8.47
C GLY A 359 -11.77 3.86 -7.96
N SER A 360 -11.21 5.06 -7.81
CA SER A 360 -9.79 5.30 -7.55
C SER A 360 -9.18 4.55 -6.35
N LEU A 361 -7.84 4.50 -6.30
CA LEU A 361 -7.12 3.84 -5.20
C LEU A 361 -7.01 4.71 -3.95
N CYS A 362 -6.72 6.00 -4.08
CA CYS A 362 -6.50 6.86 -2.92
C CYS A 362 -7.76 7.03 -2.07
N HIS A 363 -8.89 7.26 -2.74
CA HIS A 363 -10.14 7.64 -2.12
C HIS A 363 -11.35 7.19 -2.95
N GLY A 364 -11.29 5.94 -3.42
CA GLY A 364 -12.33 5.29 -4.21
C GLY A 364 -12.54 3.82 -3.87
N ILE A 365 -13.46 3.20 -4.60
CA ILE A 365 -13.97 1.85 -4.33
C ILE A 365 -12.86 0.80 -4.44
N ALA A 366 -12.00 0.87 -5.47
CA ALA A 366 -10.94 -0.13 -5.65
C ALA A 366 -9.86 -0.04 -4.58
N GLY A 367 -9.54 1.16 -4.08
CA GLY A 367 -8.63 1.33 -2.94
C GLY A 367 -9.16 0.68 -1.67
N ASN A 368 -10.44 0.91 -1.38
CA ASN A 368 -11.13 0.28 -0.26
C ASN A 368 -11.13 -1.25 -0.39
N ALA A 369 -11.43 -1.77 -1.58
CA ALA A 369 -11.41 -3.20 -1.85
C ALA A 369 -10.01 -3.82 -1.71
N LEU A 370 -8.97 -3.12 -2.17
CA LEU A 370 -7.59 -3.60 -2.08
C LEU A 370 -7.11 -3.70 -0.63
N SER A 371 -7.59 -2.83 0.27
CA SER A 371 -7.33 -2.99 1.71
C SER A 371 -7.91 -4.30 2.27
N LEU A 372 -9.09 -4.72 1.80
CA LEU A 372 -9.71 -6.00 2.18
C LEU A 372 -8.98 -7.18 1.54
N LEU A 373 -8.48 -7.05 0.31
CA LEU A 373 -7.67 -8.09 -0.32
C LEU A 373 -6.34 -8.31 0.41
N LEU A 374 -5.67 -7.24 0.87
CA LEU A 374 -4.48 -7.38 1.72
C LEU A 374 -4.81 -8.04 3.07
N MET A 375 -5.99 -7.75 3.63
CA MET A 375 -6.46 -8.44 4.84
C MET A 375 -6.70 -9.93 4.58
N HIS A 376 -7.32 -10.29 3.45
CA HIS A 376 -7.46 -11.69 3.02
C HIS A 376 -6.11 -12.39 3.02
N ASP A 377 -5.11 -11.83 2.33
CA ASP A 377 -3.75 -12.40 2.28
C ASP A 377 -3.13 -12.54 3.68
N SER A 378 -3.34 -11.56 4.56
CA SER A 378 -2.81 -11.60 5.93
C SER A 378 -3.46 -12.68 6.81
N PHE A 379 -4.72 -13.03 6.56
CA PHE A 379 -5.44 -14.09 7.27
C PHE A 379 -5.19 -15.46 6.65
N GLU A 380 -4.99 -15.51 5.34
CA GLU A 380 -4.74 -16.74 4.61
C GLU A 380 -3.31 -17.24 4.84
N TYR A 381 -2.34 -16.33 4.78
CA TYR A 381 -0.92 -16.66 4.84
C TYR A 381 -0.25 -16.19 6.15
N GLY A 382 -1.00 -15.73 7.16
CA GLY A 382 -0.42 -15.28 8.44
C GLY A 382 -0.73 -16.19 9.63
N GLN A 383 -1.31 -17.37 9.39
CA GLN A 383 -1.97 -18.16 10.43
C GLN A 383 -0.98 -18.67 11.48
N GLN A 384 0.16 -19.19 11.04
CA GLN A 384 1.16 -19.73 11.97
C GLN A 384 1.72 -18.64 12.90
N SER A 385 2.09 -17.47 12.33
CA SER A 385 2.58 -16.34 13.11
C SER A 385 1.54 -15.82 14.11
N MET A 386 0.27 -15.80 13.71
CA MET A 386 -0.84 -15.38 14.57
C MET A 386 -1.12 -16.37 15.71
N GLN A 387 -1.02 -17.69 15.47
CA GLN A 387 -1.13 -18.70 16.52
C GLN A 387 -0.02 -18.53 17.57
N ILE A 388 1.21 -18.27 17.12
CA ILE A 388 2.35 -17.98 18.01
C ILE A 388 2.08 -16.68 18.78
N ALA A 389 1.63 -15.62 18.11
CA ALA A 389 1.33 -14.33 18.70
C ALA A 389 0.31 -14.42 19.85
N LYS A 390 -0.78 -15.15 19.61
CA LYS A 390 -1.87 -15.38 20.58
C LYS A 390 -1.38 -16.20 21.79
N ARG A 391 -0.59 -17.25 21.57
CA ARG A 391 0.04 -18.03 22.64
C ARG A 391 0.96 -17.15 23.50
N ASN A 392 1.87 -16.42 22.85
CA ASN A 392 2.79 -15.51 23.53
C ASN A 392 2.06 -14.40 24.31
N TYR A 393 0.86 -13.98 23.85
CA TYR A 393 0.01 -13.05 24.59
C TYR A 393 -0.57 -13.67 25.85
N MET A 394 -1.13 -14.87 25.77
CA MET A 394 -1.64 -15.58 26.94
C MET A 394 -0.54 -15.80 27.97
N ASP A 395 0.64 -16.25 27.52
CA ASP A 395 1.78 -16.51 28.40
C ASP A 395 2.25 -15.24 29.13
N ARG A 396 2.39 -14.10 28.41
CA ARG A 396 2.91 -12.86 28.99
C ARG A 396 1.89 -12.10 29.86
N THR A 397 0.59 -12.30 29.63
CA THR A 397 -0.47 -11.62 30.39
C THR A 397 -1.12 -12.48 31.46
N GLN A 398 -0.79 -13.79 31.51
CA GLN A 398 -1.46 -14.79 32.34
C GLN A 398 -2.99 -14.78 32.16
N ALA A 399 -3.45 -14.41 30.96
CA ALA A 399 -4.87 -14.36 30.64
C ALA A 399 -5.44 -15.76 30.45
N ASN A 400 -6.47 -16.09 31.24
CA ASN A 400 -7.18 -17.38 31.15
C ASN A 400 -8.40 -17.34 30.22
N ASP A 401 -8.76 -16.16 29.70
CA ASP A 401 -9.92 -15.98 28.84
C ASP A 401 -9.56 -16.23 27.37
N THR A 402 -10.02 -17.36 26.84
CA THR A 402 -9.75 -17.77 25.46
C THR A 402 -10.54 -16.97 24.42
N ARG A 403 -11.54 -16.17 24.83
CA ARG A 403 -12.31 -15.33 23.89
C ARG A 403 -11.46 -14.27 23.19
N TYR A 404 -10.33 -13.89 23.80
CA TYR A 404 -9.38 -12.95 23.19
C TYR A 404 -8.60 -13.56 22.02
N VAL A 405 -8.54 -14.89 21.91
CA VAL A 405 -7.73 -15.59 20.89
C VAL A 405 -8.57 -16.27 19.80
N GLU A 406 -9.90 -16.21 19.89
CA GLU A 406 -10.80 -16.72 18.84
C GLU A 406 -10.84 -15.77 17.62
N ASP A 407 -10.60 -16.32 16.43
CA ASP A 407 -10.75 -15.56 15.19
C ASP A 407 -12.24 -15.36 14.87
N LYS A 408 -12.70 -14.11 14.99
CA LYS A 408 -14.10 -13.72 14.70
C LYS A 408 -14.40 -13.61 13.20
N VAL A 409 -13.36 -13.58 12.36
CA VAL A 409 -13.43 -13.40 10.91
C VAL A 409 -12.43 -14.31 10.20
N SER A 410 -12.71 -14.68 8.94
CA SER A 410 -11.88 -15.59 8.13
C SER A 410 -11.25 -14.89 6.92
N SER A 411 -10.31 -15.54 6.24
CA SER A 411 -9.77 -15.04 4.97
C SER A 411 -10.86 -14.86 3.89
N ASP A 412 -11.80 -15.80 3.77
CA ASP A 412 -12.92 -15.73 2.82
C ASP A 412 -13.92 -14.61 3.17
N TYR A 413 -14.04 -14.21 4.45
CA TYR A 413 -14.84 -13.04 4.86
C TYR A 413 -14.32 -11.73 4.24
N PHE A 414 -13.00 -11.58 4.10
CA PHE A 414 -12.38 -10.44 3.45
C PHE A 414 -12.44 -10.55 1.92
N LEU A 415 -12.10 -11.72 1.37
CA LEU A 415 -12.08 -11.94 -0.09
C LEU A 415 -13.44 -11.68 -0.72
N SER A 416 -14.52 -12.21 -0.13
CA SER A 416 -15.89 -12.03 -0.63
C SER A 416 -16.29 -10.56 -0.77
N ARG A 417 -15.91 -9.73 0.20
CA ARG A 417 -16.17 -8.29 0.19
C ARG A 417 -15.27 -7.54 -0.79
N ALA A 418 -13.98 -7.88 -0.82
CA ALA A 418 -13.04 -7.30 -1.77
C ALA A 418 -13.49 -7.51 -3.22
N LEU A 419 -13.87 -8.74 -3.57
CA LEU A 419 -14.33 -9.08 -4.92
C LEU A 419 -15.65 -8.37 -5.28
N ALA A 420 -16.60 -8.28 -4.35
CA ALA A 420 -17.85 -7.54 -4.58
C ALA A 420 -17.59 -6.06 -4.89
N LEU A 421 -16.72 -5.40 -4.11
CA LEU A 421 -16.35 -4.00 -4.35
C LEU A 421 -15.57 -3.81 -5.67
N LEU A 422 -14.66 -4.73 -6.02
CA LEU A 422 -13.88 -4.65 -7.26
C LEU A 422 -14.74 -4.86 -8.50
N LEU A 423 -15.70 -5.79 -8.46
CA LEU A 423 -16.67 -5.96 -9.53
C LEU A 423 -17.49 -4.69 -9.71
N HIS A 424 -17.96 -4.10 -8.61
CA HIS A 424 -18.72 -2.86 -8.64
C HIS A 424 -17.90 -1.64 -9.08
N ALA A 425 -16.57 -1.64 -8.90
CA ALA A 425 -15.70 -0.57 -9.39
C ALA A 425 -15.74 -0.41 -10.93
N GLN A 426 -16.20 -1.43 -11.66
CA GLN A 426 -16.47 -1.34 -13.11
C GLN A 426 -17.56 -0.32 -13.44
N GLU A 427 -18.44 0.01 -12.50
CA GLU A 427 -19.48 1.02 -12.72
C GLU A 427 -18.98 2.46 -12.61
N THR A 428 -17.67 2.66 -12.40
CA THR A 428 -17.08 3.97 -12.16
C THR A 428 -16.35 4.51 -13.40
N PRO A 429 -16.38 5.84 -13.62
CA PRO A 429 -15.58 6.46 -14.68
C PRO A 429 -14.08 6.44 -14.35
N PRO A 430 -13.20 6.41 -15.36
CA PRO A 430 -13.52 6.45 -16.80
C PRO A 430 -13.81 5.08 -17.43
N TYR A 431 -13.87 3.98 -16.66
CA TYR A 431 -14.15 2.66 -17.23
C TYR A 431 -15.60 2.54 -17.74
N SER A 432 -16.55 3.06 -16.96
CA SER A 432 -17.97 3.18 -17.32
C SER A 432 -18.37 4.65 -17.53
N THR A 433 -19.40 4.89 -18.34
CA THR A 433 -20.00 6.22 -18.57
C THR A 433 -21.08 6.56 -17.52
N SER A 434 -21.06 5.89 -16.36
CA SER A 434 -22.01 6.12 -15.27
C SER A 434 -22.02 7.57 -14.81
N ASN A 435 -23.23 8.14 -14.68
CA ASN A 435 -23.45 9.47 -14.12
C ASN A 435 -23.60 9.46 -12.59
N ILE A 436 -23.50 8.29 -11.96
CA ILE A 436 -23.63 8.13 -10.50
C ILE A 436 -22.33 8.55 -9.80
N TYR A 437 -21.19 8.18 -10.37
CA TYR A 437 -19.87 8.46 -9.80
C TYR A 437 -19.21 9.65 -10.47
N ARG A 438 -18.43 10.41 -9.70
CA ARG A 438 -17.68 11.55 -10.21
C ARG A 438 -16.48 11.07 -11.03
N MET A 439 -16.24 11.71 -12.18
CA MET A 439 -14.98 11.59 -12.92
C MET A 439 -13.81 12.10 -12.07
N PRO A 440 -12.73 11.32 -11.89
CA PRO A 440 -11.54 11.80 -11.18
C PRO A 440 -10.90 13.00 -11.88
N ASP A 441 -10.20 13.85 -11.12
CA ASP A 441 -9.50 15.01 -11.70
C ASP A 441 -8.33 14.57 -12.61
N HIS A 442 -7.73 13.41 -12.32
CA HIS A 442 -6.73 12.74 -13.16
C HIS A 442 -7.21 11.33 -13.57
N PRO A 443 -8.11 11.21 -14.57
CA PRO A 443 -8.87 10.00 -14.86
C PRO A 443 -8.05 8.75 -15.16
N PHE A 444 -6.82 8.89 -15.64
CA PHE A 444 -5.95 7.76 -16.03
C PHE A 444 -4.74 7.60 -15.13
N SER A 445 -4.59 8.41 -14.09
CA SER A 445 -3.44 8.32 -13.19
C SER A 445 -3.45 7.06 -12.31
N LEU A 446 -2.32 6.80 -11.63
CA LEU A 446 -2.18 5.63 -10.77
C LEU A 446 -3.05 5.68 -9.51
N HIS A 447 -3.15 6.82 -8.82
CA HIS A 447 -3.85 6.86 -7.53
C HIS A 447 -5.26 7.44 -7.58
N GLU A 448 -5.55 8.28 -8.57
CA GLU A 448 -6.89 8.86 -8.77
C GLU A 448 -7.63 8.23 -9.96
N GLY A 449 -6.91 7.58 -10.87
CA GLY A 449 -7.46 7.14 -12.15
C GLY A 449 -7.48 5.64 -12.38
N LEU A 450 -7.83 5.27 -13.63
CA LEU A 450 -8.05 3.91 -14.10
C LEU A 450 -6.80 3.04 -14.01
N SER A 451 -5.59 3.58 -14.19
CA SER A 451 -4.36 2.78 -14.09
C SER A 451 -4.20 2.11 -12.72
N GLY A 452 -4.61 2.77 -11.64
CA GLY A 452 -4.64 2.14 -10.32
C GLY A 452 -5.69 1.04 -10.19
N ILE A 453 -6.87 1.29 -10.74
CA ILE A 453 -7.99 0.32 -10.72
C ILE A 453 -7.57 -0.95 -11.47
N LEU A 454 -6.88 -0.81 -12.61
CA LEU A 454 -6.29 -1.93 -13.34
C LEU A 454 -5.36 -2.78 -12.46
N CYS A 455 -4.48 -2.14 -11.68
CA CYS A 455 -3.62 -2.85 -10.74
C CYS A 455 -4.42 -3.60 -9.67
N ALA A 456 -5.50 -3.02 -9.15
CA ALA A 456 -6.34 -3.68 -8.15
C ALA A 456 -7.09 -4.90 -8.72
N TRP A 457 -7.64 -4.80 -9.93
CA TRP A 457 -8.23 -5.94 -10.62
C TRP A 457 -7.19 -7.02 -10.93
N ALA A 458 -5.98 -6.63 -11.33
CA ALA A 458 -4.91 -7.58 -11.62
C ALA A 458 -4.45 -8.35 -10.38
N ASP A 459 -4.27 -7.68 -9.24
CA ASP A 459 -3.98 -8.37 -7.97
C ASP A 459 -5.11 -9.29 -7.53
N ALA A 460 -6.38 -8.91 -7.76
CA ALA A 460 -7.50 -9.78 -7.49
C ALA A 460 -7.51 -11.03 -8.38
N CYS A 461 -7.16 -10.92 -9.67
CA CYS A 461 -6.97 -12.08 -10.54
C CYS A 461 -5.94 -13.05 -9.97
N VAL A 462 -4.82 -12.54 -9.44
CA VAL A 462 -3.78 -13.37 -8.80
C VAL A 462 -4.32 -14.02 -7.53
N GLY A 463 -4.98 -13.26 -6.65
CA GLY A 463 -5.58 -13.76 -5.41
C GLY A 463 -6.63 -14.85 -5.65
N ILE A 464 -7.48 -14.68 -6.65
CA ILE A 464 -8.47 -15.68 -7.05
C ILE A 464 -7.79 -16.97 -7.50
N GLN A 465 -6.76 -16.88 -8.35
CA GLN A 465 -6.01 -18.05 -8.81
C GLN A 465 -5.30 -18.77 -7.65
N ALA A 466 -4.74 -18.02 -6.70
CA ALA A 466 -4.12 -18.59 -5.50
C ALA A 466 -5.15 -19.34 -4.64
N ARG A 467 -6.35 -18.78 -4.47
CA ARG A 467 -7.45 -19.42 -3.73
C ARG A 467 -7.99 -20.66 -4.48
N LEU A 468 -8.14 -20.59 -5.80
CA LEU A 468 -8.54 -21.72 -6.65
C LEU A 468 -7.52 -22.86 -6.56
N ARG A 469 -6.22 -22.55 -6.64
CA ARG A 469 -5.16 -23.55 -6.49
C ARG A 469 -5.22 -24.25 -5.13
N LYS A 470 -5.49 -23.50 -4.06
CA LYS A 470 -5.73 -24.09 -2.74
C LYS A 470 -6.95 -25.03 -2.75
N MET A 471 -8.08 -24.62 -3.34
CA MET A 471 -9.27 -25.47 -3.44
C MET A 471 -8.99 -26.77 -4.22
N GLU A 472 -8.18 -26.72 -5.26
CA GLU A 472 -7.75 -27.90 -6.02
C GLU A 472 -6.90 -28.83 -5.15
N MET A 473 -5.90 -28.29 -4.44
CA MET A 473 -5.08 -29.08 -3.53
C MET A 473 -5.90 -29.72 -2.40
N GLU A 474 -6.92 -29.03 -1.87
CA GLU A 474 -7.87 -29.54 -0.88
C GLU A 474 -8.76 -30.68 -1.45
N GLN A 475 -9.01 -30.69 -2.77
CA GLN A 475 -9.77 -31.74 -3.45
C GLN A 475 -8.90 -32.95 -3.84
N GLU A 476 -7.63 -32.70 -4.19
CA GLU A 476 -6.64 -33.74 -4.54
C GLU A 476 -6.11 -34.49 -3.30
N GLY A 477 -6.06 -33.81 -2.15
CA GLY A 477 -5.64 -34.38 -0.87
C GLY A 477 -6.80 -34.88 0.00
N ASP A 478 -6.47 -35.51 1.13
CA ASP A 478 -7.44 -35.99 2.13
C ASP A 478 -7.50 -35.04 3.35
N GLY A 479 -7.75 -33.75 3.11
CA GLY A 479 -7.90 -32.76 4.20
C GLY A 479 -7.56 -31.30 3.86
N SER A 480 -7.55 -30.46 4.91
CA SER A 480 -7.23 -29.03 4.81
C SER A 480 -5.76 -28.79 4.45
N VAL A 481 -5.52 -27.89 3.50
CA VAL A 481 -4.16 -27.51 3.08
C VAL A 481 -3.57 -26.49 4.05
N SER A 482 -2.41 -26.79 4.63
CA SER A 482 -1.71 -25.87 5.52
C SER A 482 -0.95 -24.78 4.74
N GLU A 483 -0.58 -23.69 5.44
CA GLU A 483 0.28 -22.65 4.87
C GLU A 483 1.61 -23.23 4.36
N ALA A 484 2.20 -24.19 5.08
CA ALA A 484 3.45 -24.83 4.69
C ALA A 484 3.32 -25.67 3.41
N ASP A 485 2.15 -26.26 3.17
CA ASP A 485 1.88 -27.03 1.95
C ASP A 485 1.76 -26.10 0.74
N LEU A 486 1.04 -24.98 0.87
CA LEU A 486 0.97 -23.93 -0.16
C LEU A 486 2.36 -23.39 -0.51
N GLN A 487 3.19 -23.11 0.51
CA GLN A 487 4.54 -22.63 0.29
C GLN A 487 5.48 -23.66 -0.34
N ARG A 488 5.07 -24.92 -0.48
CA ARG A 488 5.83 -25.96 -1.22
C ARG A 488 5.34 -26.14 -2.64
N ASP A 489 4.06 -25.86 -2.91
CA ASP A 489 3.45 -25.99 -4.23
C ASP A 489 4.08 -25.03 -5.27
N PRO A 490 4.60 -25.54 -6.40
CA PRO A 490 5.29 -24.71 -7.37
C PRO A 490 4.37 -23.69 -8.08
N ILE A 491 3.11 -24.06 -8.34
CA ILE A 491 2.13 -23.17 -8.98
C ILE A 491 1.78 -22.03 -8.02
N PHE A 492 1.54 -22.35 -6.75
CA PHE A 492 1.29 -21.35 -5.73
C PHE A 492 2.49 -20.40 -5.55
N LYS A 493 3.73 -20.89 -5.55
CA LYS A 493 4.93 -20.03 -5.48
C LYS A 493 4.98 -19.02 -6.63
N GLU A 494 4.65 -19.46 -7.84
CA GLU A 494 4.61 -18.60 -9.02
C GLU A 494 3.52 -17.52 -8.88
N LEU A 495 2.33 -17.89 -8.41
CA LEU A 495 1.25 -16.94 -8.10
C LEU A 495 1.62 -15.96 -6.98
N ALA A 496 2.22 -16.44 -5.90
CA ALA A 496 2.69 -15.62 -4.78
C ALA A 496 3.79 -14.63 -5.21
N SER A 497 4.57 -14.96 -6.25
CA SER A 497 5.55 -14.03 -6.84
C SER A 497 4.90 -12.89 -7.63
N ARG A 498 3.62 -13.05 -8.01
CA ARG A 498 2.78 -12.09 -8.74
C ARG A 498 1.79 -11.34 -7.86
N GLN A 499 1.73 -11.63 -6.56
CA GLN A 499 0.96 -10.83 -5.60
C GLN A 499 1.74 -9.55 -5.27
N LEU A 500 1.32 -8.43 -5.85
CA LEU A 500 2.08 -7.19 -5.78
C LEU A 500 1.51 -6.18 -4.78
N GLY A 501 0.25 -6.35 -4.35
CA GLY A 501 -0.42 -5.55 -3.34
C GLY A 501 -0.69 -4.10 -3.76
N PHE A 502 -0.76 -3.17 -2.81
CA PHE A 502 -1.08 -1.78 -3.13
C PHE A 502 0.00 -1.13 -4.01
N PRO A 503 -0.31 -0.62 -5.22
CA PRO A 503 0.68 0.01 -6.08
C PRO A 503 1.14 1.32 -5.47
N ALA A 504 2.46 1.50 -5.33
CA ALA A 504 3.05 2.75 -4.87
C ALA A 504 2.43 3.33 -3.58
N ILE A 505 2.00 2.46 -2.67
CA ILE A 505 1.72 2.82 -1.28
C ILE A 505 2.52 1.86 -0.40
N ILE A 506 1.94 0.71 -0.09
CA ILE A 506 2.42 -0.12 1.00
C ILE A 506 2.11 -1.58 0.68
N ASN A 507 3.04 -2.45 1.02
CA ASN A 507 2.83 -3.87 1.10
C ASN A 507 3.64 -4.42 2.28
N TYR A 508 3.31 -5.61 2.79
CA TYR A 508 4.01 -6.22 3.94
C TYR A 508 5.48 -6.53 3.67
N ARG A 509 5.91 -6.44 2.40
CA ARG A 509 7.29 -6.54 1.92
C ARG A 509 7.47 -5.68 0.67
N PRO A 510 8.69 -5.23 0.35
CA PRO A 510 8.97 -4.70 -0.97
C PRO A 510 8.69 -5.76 -2.04
N THR A 511 8.15 -5.34 -3.18
CA THR A 511 7.82 -6.24 -4.31
C THR A 511 8.76 -6.05 -5.50
N GLY A 512 9.65 -5.07 -5.41
CA GLY A 512 10.71 -4.81 -6.38
C GLY A 512 10.43 -3.64 -7.30
N LEU A 513 9.23 -3.02 -7.22
CA LEU A 513 8.71 -2.14 -8.28
C LEU A 513 8.89 -2.84 -9.63
N PRO A 514 8.07 -3.83 -10.00
CA PRO A 514 8.30 -4.56 -11.25
C PRO A 514 8.32 -3.64 -12.46
#